data_AF-A0A4Z0K8F0-F1
#
_entry.id   AF-A0A4Z0K8F0-F1
#
_cell.length_a   1.000
_cell.length_b   1.000
_cell.length_c   1.000
_cell.angle_alpha   90.00
_cell.angle_beta   90.00
_cell.angle_gamma   90.00
#
_symmetry.space_group_name_H-M   'P 1'
#
loop_
_entity.id
_entity.type
_entity.pdbx_description
1 polymer ?
#
loop_
_entity_poly.entity_id
_entity_poly.type
_entity_poly.pdbx_seq_one_letter_code
_entity_poly.pdbx_strand_id
1 'polypeptide(L)'
;MTVFAHKHKLFSSRLNFTEHADGWIAQLQIELSKTYPNVSICSSSRSSDFGGTFIDLGTIDSGREFNSGLGLLVEQDDTRSQFYAVDDDPIDGGLLKSLSKAVQRAVQLVVAVAADFEWSALLVQTPRMLSYPCRLEGTLHIGSMTLRATDTDFTDLVYHHDSGNSMSSGYKMQVSRPIWVVGRTNASSMESAVSKAGRELRRVCGLLAVAWGVPYEIAVAPMPQYDQGPPQHKVRPGICLVQEASPVEKWEAHPVPRWTDDAYHQAEGEELTAALDMFLEAEYVSARHPSVSAVAYVAAIEAIGNTLFTSEVCTCCNSLPGATKRYRETVRLVVSDSVAQRLNRVYGWRSTTVHQGSLHSTEVNWSRGWARMLDPRDSENMAAVIPELREATRLLIERGLNNQLPEPRPLHIAAQLED
;
A
#
# COMPACT_ATOMS: atom_id res chain seq x y z
N MET A 1 -21.97 -6.21 15.43
CA MET A 1 -23.02 -6.01 14.41
C MET A 1 -24.12 -5.09 14.92
N THR A 2 -24.03 -3.79 14.63
CA THR A 2 -25.20 -2.89 14.71
C THR A 2 -26.06 -3.18 13.47
N VAL A 3 -27.28 -3.65 13.59
CA VAL A 3 -28.14 -3.81 12.40
C VAL A 3 -29.07 -2.61 12.38
N PHE A 4 -28.92 -1.73 11.40
CA PHE A 4 -29.90 -0.66 11.20
C PHE A 4 -31.25 -1.29 10.86
N ALA A 5 -32.28 -0.97 11.63
CA ALA A 5 -33.62 -1.51 11.40
C ALA A 5 -34.18 -1.09 10.03
N HIS A 6 -33.79 0.10 9.56
CA HIS A 6 -34.24 0.68 8.30
C HIS A 6 -33.05 1.06 7.41
N LYS A 7 -33.01 0.52 6.18
CA LYS A 7 -32.01 0.84 5.13
C LYS A 7 -32.73 1.22 3.84
N HIS A 8 -32.62 2.46 3.42
CA HIS A 8 -33.30 3.01 2.25
C HIS A 8 -32.29 3.47 1.19
N LYS A 9 -32.31 2.84 0.01
CA LYS A 9 -31.44 3.23 -1.10
C LYS A 9 -31.84 4.61 -1.64
N LEU A 10 -30.92 5.56 -1.59
CA LEU A 10 -31.15 6.93 -2.06
C LEU A 10 -30.73 7.13 -3.51
N PHE A 11 -29.54 6.63 -3.87
CA PHE A 11 -28.90 6.92 -5.14
C PHE A 11 -27.78 5.90 -5.46
N SER A 12 -27.38 5.81 -6.73
CA SER A 12 -26.20 5.05 -7.16
C SER A 12 -25.43 5.85 -8.20
N SER A 13 -24.11 5.87 -8.08
CA SER A 13 -23.22 6.65 -8.95
C SER A 13 -21.98 5.85 -9.32
N ARG A 14 -21.32 6.26 -10.41
CA ARG A 14 -19.95 5.83 -10.76
C ARG A 14 -18.87 6.67 -10.07
N LEU A 15 -19.25 7.63 -9.23
CA LEU A 15 -18.32 8.38 -8.39
C LEU A 15 -17.56 7.39 -7.51
N ASN A 16 -16.23 7.38 -7.57
CA ASN A 16 -15.41 6.65 -6.62
C ASN A 16 -15.45 7.39 -5.28
N PHE A 17 -16.31 6.95 -4.36
CA PHE A 17 -16.50 7.63 -3.08
C PHE A 17 -15.20 7.69 -2.27
N THR A 18 -14.40 6.63 -2.23
CA THR A 18 -13.10 6.63 -1.53
C THR A 18 -12.17 7.74 -2.00
N GLU A 19 -12.21 8.09 -3.29
CA GLU A 19 -11.39 9.17 -3.84
C GLU A 19 -11.99 10.56 -3.65
N HIS A 20 -13.32 10.65 -3.55
CA HIS A 20 -14.04 11.91 -3.57
C HIS A 20 -14.83 12.21 -2.29
N ALA A 21 -14.62 11.45 -1.22
CA ALA A 21 -15.40 11.50 0.01
C ALA A 21 -15.46 12.91 0.58
N ASP A 22 -14.31 13.56 0.80
CA ASP A 22 -14.24 14.89 1.41
C ASP A 22 -14.97 15.96 0.57
N GLY A 23 -14.71 15.97 -0.74
CA GLY A 23 -15.38 16.87 -1.66
C GLY A 23 -16.89 16.65 -1.69
N TRP A 24 -17.32 15.39 -1.68
CA TRP A 24 -18.74 15.04 -1.65
C TRP A 24 -19.40 15.37 -0.31
N ILE A 25 -18.73 15.14 0.82
CA ILE A 25 -19.24 15.48 2.16
C ILE A 25 -19.44 16.99 2.25
N ALA A 26 -18.46 17.78 1.79
CA ALA A 26 -18.57 19.24 1.76
C ALA A 26 -19.75 19.72 0.89
N GLN A 27 -19.89 19.17 -0.32
CA GLN A 27 -21.02 19.50 -1.20
C GLN A 27 -22.37 19.03 -0.63
N LEU A 28 -22.41 17.87 0.02
CA LEU A 28 -23.61 17.37 0.69
C LEU A 28 -24.04 18.30 1.81
N GLN A 29 -23.11 18.78 2.65
CA GLN A 29 -23.41 19.73 3.71
C GLN A 29 -23.97 21.03 3.14
N ILE A 30 -23.37 21.56 2.07
CA ILE A 30 -23.88 22.74 1.36
C ILE A 30 -25.30 22.49 0.84
N GLU A 31 -25.57 21.36 0.18
CA GLU A 31 -26.90 21.06 -0.35
C GLU A 31 -27.95 20.83 0.76
N LEU A 32 -27.60 20.16 1.86
CA LEU A 32 -28.50 19.92 2.98
C LEU A 32 -28.82 21.21 3.73
N SER A 33 -27.84 22.11 3.91
CA SER A 33 -28.02 23.38 4.63
C SER A 33 -29.07 24.30 4.00
N LYS A 34 -29.35 24.14 2.69
CA LYS A 34 -30.44 24.86 2.00
C LYS A 34 -31.82 24.50 2.54
N THR A 35 -31.99 23.30 3.06
CA THR A 35 -33.25 22.80 3.64
C THR A 35 -33.18 22.77 5.17
N TYR A 36 -31.99 22.51 5.73
CA TYR A 36 -31.73 22.31 7.15
C TYR A 36 -30.54 23.16 7.60
N PRO A 37 -30.75 24.44 7.95
CA PRO A 37 -29.66 25.41 8.16
C PRO A 37 -28.60 25.00 9.20
N ASN A 38 -28.98 24.19 10.18
CA ASN A 38 -28.12 23.76 11.29
C ASN A 38 -27.48 22.38 11.07
N VAL A 39 -27.57 21.81 9.85
CA VAL A 39 -26.99 20.49 9.55
C VAL A 39 -25.47 20.50 9.75
N SER A 40 -25.01 19.56 10.57
CA SER A 40 -23.60 19.23 10.72
C SER A 40 -23.38 17.79 10.28
N ILE A 41 -22.36 17.58 9.43
CA ILE A 41 -22.01 16.25 8.96
C ILE A 41 -20.68 15.85 9.61
N CYS A 42 -20.66 14.68 10.24
CA CYS A 42 -19.45 14.09 10.78
C CYS A 42 -19.21 12.75 10.11
N SER A 43 -18.16 12.64 9.29
CA SER A 43 -17.74 11.34 8.78
C SER A 43 -17.04 10.56 9.88
N SER A 44 -17.47 9.32 10.12
CA SER A 44 -16.68 8.39 10.93
C SER A 44 -16.43 7.14 10.10
N SER A 45 -15.16 6.86 9.81
CA SER A 45 -14.77 5.58 9.23
C SER A 45 -14.90 4.50 10.32
N ARG A 46 -16.11 3.97 10.52
CA ARG A 46 -16.31 2.82 11.40
C ARG A 46 -15.82 1.55 10.69
N SER A 47 -14.54 1.24 10.91
CA SER A 47 -13.92 -0.03 10.55
C SER A 47 -14.40 -1.13 11.50
N SER A 48 -15.25 -2.06 11.01
CA SER A 48 -15.01 -3.52 11.08
C SER A 48 -16.22 -4.37 10.63
N ASP A 49 -17.46 -3.85 10.66
CA ASP A 49 -18.66 -4.70 10.54
C ASP A 49 -19.61 -4.34 9.37
N PHE A 50 -19.41 -3.19 8.69
CA PHE A 50 -20.24 -2.74 7.56
C PHE A 50 -19.40 -2.64 6.30
N GLY A 51 -19.88 -3.16 5.17
CA GLY A 51 -19.21 -3.08 3.86
C GLY A 51 -19.22 -1.68 3.24
N GLY A 52 -19.02 -0.61 4.03
CA GLY A 52 -19.15 0.76 3.58
C GLY A 52 -18.71 1.81 4.59
N THR A 53 -18.74 3.08 4.17
CA THR A 53 -18.46 4.25 5.01
C THR A 53 -19.75 4.78 5.61
N PHE A 54 -19.78 4.96 6.93
CA PHE A 54 -20.90 5.59 7.62
C PHE A 54 -20.64 7.09 7.83
N ILE A 55 -21.60 7.92 7.47
CA ILE A 55 -21.57 9.35 7.65
C ILE A 55 -22.70 9.70 8.61
N ASP A 56 -22.32 10.22 9.78
CA ASP A 56 -23.27 10.69 10.77
C ASP A 56 -23.84 12.03 10.30
N LEU A 57 -25.15 12.04 10.06
CA LEU A 57 -25.90 13.26 9.79
C LEU A 57 -26.32 13.78 11.16
N GLY A 58 -25.49 14.62 11.78
CA GLY A 58 -25.69 15.09 13.16
C GLY A 58 -26.99 15.88 13.37
N THR A 59 -26.91 17.13 13.80
CA THR A 59 -28.14 17.88 14.15
C THR A 59 -28.84 18.39 12.89
N ILE A 60 -29.88 17.70 12.42
CA ILE A 60 -30.85 18.25 11.47
C ILE A 60 -31.94 18.93 12.31
N ASP A 61 -31.88 20.25 12.44
CA ASP A 61 -32.81 21.01 13.29
C ASP A 61 -34.22 21.04 12.69
N SER A 62 -35.01 20.01 13.00
CA SER A 62 -36.42 19.87 12.64
C SER A 62 -37.34 19.93 13.87
N GLY A 63 -36.87 20.46 15.01
CA GLY A 63 -37.64 20.49 16.26
C GLY A 63 -37.83 19.11 16.94
N ARG A 64 -37.02 18.11 16.57
CA ARG A 64 -36.90 16.84 17.32
C ARG A 64 -35.60 16.87 18.12
N GLU A 65 -35.70 16.71 19.43
CA GLU A 65 -34.55 16.38 20.27
C GLU A 65 -33.99 15.02 19.82
N PHE A 66 -32.70 15.00 19.52
CA PHE A 66 -31.78 13.86 19.41
C PHE A 66 -32.36 12.49 19.02
N ASN A 67 -32.04 12.02 17.81
CA ASN A 67 -31.76 10.60 17.63
C ASN A 67 -30.46 10.42 16.83
N SER A 68 -29.46 9.86 17.50
CA SER A 68 -28.11 9.52 17.03
C SER A 68 -28.08 8.33 16.06
N GLY A 69 -29.19 8.06 15.36
CA GLY A 69 -29.39 6.89 14.50
C GLY A 69 -29.35 7.20 13.00
N LEU A 70 -29.77 8.40 12.60
CA LEU A 70 -29.84 8.77 11.19
C LEU A 70 -28.43 9.00 10.62
N GLY A 71 -28.05 8.18 9.66
CA GLY A 71 -26.81 8.35 8.92
C GLY A 71 -26.95 8.03 7.45
N LEU A 72 -25.88 8.30 6.71
CA LEU A 72 -25.70 7.79 5.36
C LEU A 72 -24.70 6.65 5.38
N LEU A 73 -25.08 5.52 4.81
CA LEU A 73 -24.18 4.42 4.52
C LEU A 73 -23.81 4.48 3.04
N VAL A 74 -22.53 4.56 2.75
CA VAL A 74 -22.00 4.50 1.38
C VAL A 74 -21.27 3.18 1.20
N GLU A 75 -21.87 2.29 0.42
CA GLU A 75 -21.26 1.02 0.02
C GLU A 75 -20.63 1.24 -1.34
N GLN A 76 -19.35 0.92 -1.49
CA GLN A 76 -18.65 1.04 -2.76
C GLN A 76 -18.23 -0.35 -3.23
N ASP A 77 -18.67 -0.70 -4.44
CA ASP A 77 -18.09 -1.78 -5.22
C ASP A 77 -17.05 -1.23 -6.21
N ASP A 78 -16.37 -2.10 -6.94
CA ASP A 78 -15.30 -1.73 -7.89
C ASP A 78 -15.71 -0.67 -8.92
N THR A 79 -17.01 -0.54 -9.19
CA THR A 79 -17.52 0.28 -10.30
C THR A 79 -18.50 1.37 -9.87
N ARG A 80 -19.09 1.26 -8.68
CA ARG A 80 -20.20 2.10 -8.24
C ARG A 80 -20.21 2.31 -6.74
N SER A 81 -20.57 3.53 -6.35
CA SER A 81 -20.97 3.84 -4.98
C SER A 81 -22.49 3.88 -4.87
N GLN A 82 -23.00 3.21 -3.84
CA GLN A 82 -24.40 3.09 -3.49
C GLN A 82 -24.64 3.82 -2.17
N PHE A 83 -25.58 4.77 -2.19
CA PHE A 83 -25.85 5.65 -1.06
C PHE A 83 -27.17 5.23 -0.42
N TYR A 84 -27.16 5.00 0.88
CA TYR A 84 -28.31 4.60 1.67
C TYR A 84 -28.53 5.58 2.81
N ALA A 85 -29.79 5.91 3.10
CA ALA A 85 -30.16 6.44 4.40
C ALA A 85 -30.42 5.26 5.34
N VAL A 86 -29.85 5.32 6.53
CA VAL A 86 -30.00 4.31 7.56
C VAL A 86 -30.42 4.95 8.87
N ASP A 87 -31.32 4.30 9.60
CA ASP A 87 -31.78 4.73 10.92
C ASP A 87 -32.35 3.52 11.69
N ASP A 88 -32.46 3.65 13.01
CA ASP A 88 -33.13 2.68 13.88
C ASP A 88 -34.66 2.89 13.88
N ASP A 89 -35.11 4.12 13.57
CA ASP A 89 -36.53 4.47 13.42
C ASP A 89 -36.95 4.59 11.95
N PRO A 90 -38.26 4.47 11.63
CA PRO A 90 -38.76 4.74 10.29
C PRO A 90 -38.46 6.17 9.83
N ILE A 91 -37.79 6.30 8.69
CA ILE A 91 -37.39 7.59 8.13
C ILE A 91 -38.59 8.24 7.41
N ASP A 92 -38.88 9.51 7.74
CA ASP A 92 -39.92 10.29 7.08
C ASP A 92 -39.70 10.38 5.56
N GLY A 93 -40.78 10.22 4.78
CA GLY A 93 -40.71 10.22 3.32
C GLY A 93 -40.28 11.56 2.71
N GLY A 94 -40.62 12.67 3.36
CA GLY A 94 -40.17 14.01 2.97
C GLY A 94 -38.68 14.21 3.21
N LEU A 95 -38.17 13.71 4.34
CA LEU A 95 -36.75 13.66 4.65
C LEU A 95 -35.99 12.80 3.64
N LEU A 96 -36.44 11.57 3.37
CA LEU A 96 -35.81 10.67 2.38
C LEU A 96 -35.70 11.33 0.99
N LYS A 97 -36.75 12.01 0.54
CA LYS A 97 -36.76 12.73 -0.74
C LYS A 97 -35.75 13.88 -0.75
N SER A 98 -35.64 14.60 0.36
CA SER A 98 -34.69 15.72 0.52
C SER A 98 -33.24 15.21 0.54
N LEU A 99 -32.97 14.15 1.30
CA LEU A 99 -31.66 13.47 1.34
C LEU A 99 -31.27 12.94 -0.05
N SER A 100 -32.17 12.23 -0.74
CA SER A 100 -31.90 11.71 -2.09
C SER A 100 -31.52 12.83 -3.07
N LYS A 101 -32.27 13.94 -3.07
CA LYS A 101 -31.97 15.10 -3.91
C LYS A 101 -30.62 15.74 -3.57
N ALA A 102 -30.31 15.90 -2.29
CA ALA A 102 -29.05 16.48 -1.83
C ALA A 102 -27.85 15.59 -2.21
N VAL A 103 -27.95 14.28 -1.96
CA VAL A 103 -26.94 13.28 -2.35
C VAL A 103 -26.69 13.30 -3.86
N GLN A 104 -27.75 13.29 -4.66
CA GLN A 104 -27.63 13.33 -6.13
C GLN A 104 -26.94 14.62 -6.61
N ARG A 105 -27.29 15.77 -6.03
CA ARG A 105 -26.67 17.06 -6.37
C ARG A 105 -25.22 17.14 -5.94
N ALA A 106 -24.88 16.68 -4.74
CA ALA A 106 -23.52 16.61 -4.26
C ALA A 106 -22.64 15.77 -5.20
N VAL A 107 -23.12 14.59 -5.63
CA VAL A 107 -22.41 13.77 -6.62
C VAL A 107 -22.21 14.53 -7.93
N GLN A 108 -23.25 15.16 -8.47
CA GLN A 108 -23.16 15.90 -9.73
C GLN A 108 -22.14 17.04 -9.66
N LEU A 109 -22.12 17.79 -8.57
CA LEU A 109 -21.21 18.92 -8.38
C LEU A 109 -19.76 18.45 -8.24
N VAL A 110 -19.50 17.38 -7.47
CA VAL A 110 -18.15 16.82 -7.33
C VAL A 110 -17.62 16.30 -8.65
N VAL A 111 -18.44 15.58 -9.43
CA VAL A 111 -18.05 15.10 -10.75
C VAL A 111 -17.80 16.27 -11.71
N ALA A 112 -18.58 17.35 -11.63
CA ALA A 112 -18.40 18.54 -12.46
C ALA A 112 -17.15 19.36 -12.10
N VAL A 113 -16.71 19.31 -10.84
CA VAL A 113 -15.54 20.03 -10.33
C VAL A 113 -14.27 19.19 -10.45
N ALA A 114 -14.39 17.88 -10.72
CA ALA A 114 -13.24 17.01 -10.91
C ALA A 114 -12.33 17.57 -12.01
N ALA A 115 -11.11 17.90 -11.61
CA ALA A 115 -10.11 18.52 -12.47
C ALA A 115 -8.87 17.63 -12.52
N ASP A 116 -8.13 17.78 -13.60
CA ASP A 116 -6.82 17.17 -13.72
C ASP A 116 -5.80 18.01 -12.94
N PHE A 117 -5.22 17.40 -11.91
CA PHE A 117 -4.15 18.00 -11.13
C PHE A 117 -2.81 17.50 -11.66
N GLU A 118 -1.99 18.42 -12.16
CA GLU A 118 -0.60 18.15 -12.50
C GLU A 118 0.27 18.25 -11.25
N TRP A 119 1.07 17.21 -11.01
CA TRP A 119 1.89 17.11 -9.82
C TRP A 119 3.29 16.61 -10.16
N SER A 120 4.21 16.88 -9.24
CA SER A 120 5.58 16.39 -9.31
C SER A 120 6.03 15.82 -7.97
N ALA A 121 6.99 14.90 -8.02
CA ALA A 121 7.58 14.23 -6.86
C ALA A 121 9.05 13.86 -7.16
N LEU A 122 9.80 13.52 -6.11
CA LEU A 122 11.15 12.95 -6.24
C LEU A 122 11.17 11.55 -5.61
N LEU A 123 11.72 10.60 -6.35
CA LEU A 123 12.07 9.28 -5.81
C LEU A 123 13.59 9.20 -5.61
N VAL A 124 14.01 8.55 -4.53
CA VAL A 124 15.41 8.24 -4.28
C VAL A 124 15.56 6.75 -4.00
N GLN A 125 16.69 6.20 -4.41
CA GLN A 125 17.04 4.82 -4.09
C GLN A 125 17.25 4.72 -2.57
N THR A 126 16.61 3.76 -1.90
CA THR A 126 16.88 3.53 -0.49
C THR A 126 18.32 3.03 -0.34
N PRO A 127 19.12 3.63 0.54
CA PRO A 127 20.53 3.28 0.69
C PRO A 127 20.69 1.83 1.18
N ARG A 128 21.61 1.08 0.56
CA ARG A 128 22.07 -0.22 1.05
C ARG A 128 23.56 -0.18 1.33
N MET A 129 24.00 -1.01 2.27
CA MET A 129 25.40 -1.04 2.70
C MET A 129 26.37 -1.25 1.52
N LEU A 130 25.96 -2.08 0.55
CA LEU A 130 26.75 -2.51 -0.61
C LEU A 130 26.12 -2.11 -1.97
N SER A 131 25.13 -1.21 -2.01
CA SER A 131 24.58 -0.76 -3.29
C SER A 131 25.52 0.23 -3.97
N TYR A 132 25.74 0.04 -5.27
CA TYR A 132 26.29 1.08 -6.11
C TYR A 132 25.26 2.20 -6.30
N PRO A 133 25.71 3.44 -6.52
CA PRO A 133 24.84 4.52 -6.95
C PRO A 133 24.21 4.15 -8.31
N CYS A 134 22.88 4.13 -8.38
CA CYS A 134 22.14 3.75 -9.57
C CYS A 134 21.49 4.96 -10.25
N ARG A 135 21.35 4.89 -11.59
CA ARG A 135 20.72 5.93 -12.39
C ARG A 135 19.76 5.34 -13.42
N LEU A 136 18.57 5.91 -13.52
CA LEU A 136 17.64 5.65 -14.62
C LEU A 136 18.25 6.12 -15.96
N GLU A 137 18.41 5.21 -16.93
CA GLU A 137 19.12 5.51 -18.18
C GLU A 137 18.34 6.38 -19.18
N GLY A 138 17.02 6.48 -19.04
CA GLY A 138 16.16 7.21 -19.98
C GLY A 138 14.87 7.72 -19.36
N THR A 139 13.96 8.19 -20.20
CA THR A 139 12.61 8.53 -19.77
C THR A 139 11.76 7.27 -19.72
N LEU A 140 11.13 7.02 -18.58
CA LEU A 140 10.18 5.94 -18.39
C LEU A 140 8.78 6.54 -18.30
N HIS A 141 7.87 6.06 -19.14
CA HIS A 141 6.44 6.33 -19.03
C HIS A 141 5.77 5.13 -18.36
N ILE A 142 4.93 5.40 -17.36
CA ILE A 142 4.20 4.35 -16.64
C ILE A 142 2.85 4.90 -16.16
N GLY A 143 1.76 4.35 -16.68
CA GLY A 143 0.42 4.88 -16.40
C GLY A 143 0.30 6.35 -16.82
N SER A 144 -0.12 7.23 -15.90
CA SER A 144 -0.19 8.69 -16.13
C SER A 144 1.10 9.44 -15.78
N MET A 145 2.18 8.72 -15.44
CA MET A 145 3.42 9.30 -14.93
C MET A 145 4.55 9.23 -15.96
N THR A 146 5.44 10.22 -15.88
CA THR A 146 6.71 10.26 -16.59
C THR A 146 7.84 10.41 -15.59
N LEU A 147 8.79 9.49 -15.65
CA LEU A 147 9.95 9.39 -14.78
C LEU A 147 11.21 9.73 -15.58
N ARG A 148 12.07 10.57 -15.02
CA ARG A 148 13.39 10.89 -15.57
C ARG A 148 14.40 11.08 -14.45
N ALA A 149 15.65 10.71 -14.68
CA ALA A 149 16.73 11.08 -13.76
C ALA A 149 16.84 12.62 -13.68
N THR A 150 17.17 13.15 -12.50
CA THR A 150 17.53 14.56 -12.36
C THR A 150 18.90 14.82 -12.99
N ASP A 151 19.15 16.08 -13.34
CA ASP A 151 20.47 16.51 -13.86
C ASP A 151 21.51 16.70 -12.74
N THR A 152 21.05 16.79 -11.49
CA THR A 152 21.87 17.04 -10.30
C THR A 152 22.06 15.77 -9.49
N ASP A 153 23.29 15.55 -9.01
CA ASP A 153 23.64 14.53 -8.02
C ASP A 153 23.47 15.08 -6.61
N PHE A 154 22.97 14.24 -5.72
CA PHE A 154 22.71 14.60 -4.34
C PHE A 154 23.46 13.70 -3.38
N THR A 155 23.93 14.28 -2.28
CA THR A 155 24.45 13.50 -1.17
C THR A 155 23.30 13.24 -0.19
N ASP A 156 23.03 11.97 0.04
CA ASP A 156 22.14 11.47 1.08
C ASP A 156 22.94 11.11 2.35
N LEU A 157 22.38 11.42 3.52
CA LEU A 157 22.93 11.11 4.83
C LEU A 157 22.19 9.91 5.42
N VAL A 158 22.83 8.76 5.31
CA VAL A 158 22.29 7.49 5.78
C VAL A 158 22.73 7.26 7.21
N TYR A 159 21.84 7.50 8.17
CA TYR A 159 22.15 7.20 9.57
C TYR A 159 22.28 5.70 9.77
N HIS A 160 23.43 5.30 10.32
CA HIS A 160 23.66 3.95 10.76
C HIS A 160 22.95 3.74 12.08
N HIS A 161 21.70 3.29 12.03
CA HIS A 161 21.06 2.75 13.23
C HIS A 161 21.68 1.41 13.65
N ASP A 162 22.44 0.76 12.75
CA ASP A 162 23.05 -0.56 12.94
C ASP A 162 24.49 -0.50 13.47
N SER A 163 25.10 0.70 13.61
CA SER A 163 26.49 0.80 14.05
C SER A 163 26.62 0.79 15.58
N GLY A 164 26.17 -0.29 16.22
CA GLY A 164 26.54 -0.58 17.61
C GLY A 164 28.06 -0.71 17.84
N ASN A 165 28.86 -0.72 16.77
CA ASN A 165 30.31 -0.96 16.80
C ASN A 165 31.17 0.07 16.03
N SER A 166 30.65 1.19 15.51
CA SER A 166 31.54 2.09 14.74
C SER A 166 32.07 3.26 15.56
N MET A 167 33.40 3.30 15.70
CA MET A 167 34.15 4.51 16.04
C MET A 167 34.15 5.55 14.90
N SER A 168 33.60 5.24 13.72
CA SER A 168 33.33 6.21 12.66
C SER A 168 31.94 6.82 12.85
N SER A 169 31.78 8.09 12.50
CA SER A 169 30.52 8.86 12.52
C SER A 169 29.27 8.02 12.27
N GLY A 170 28.22 8.20 13.09
CA GLY A 170 26.95 7.44 13.06
C GLY A 170 26.09 7.62 11.79
N TYR A 171 26.69 8.03 10.68
CA TYR A 171 26.08 8.17 9.37
C TYR A 171 27.09 7.87 8.26
N LYS A 172 26.59 7.42 7.12
CA LYS A 172 27.30 7.27 5.85
C LYS A 172 26.73 8.27 4.84
N MET A 173 27.60 8.96 4.12
CA MET A 173 27.20 9.72 2.95
C MET A 173 27.08 8.77 1.75
N GLN A 174 25.97 8.84 1.03
CA GLN A 174 25.75 8.12 -0.23
C GLN A 174 25.37 9.12 -1.31
N VAL A 175 25.98 9.01 -2.49
CA VAL A 175 25.55 9.81 -3.63
C VAL A 175 24.38 9.10 -4.31
N SER A 176 23.33 9.86 -4.64
CA SER A 176 22.17 9.39 -5.38
C SER A 176 21.83 10.36 -6.50
N ARG A 177 21.23 9.83 -7.58
CA ARG A 177 20.61 10.64 -8.63
C ARG A 177 19.10 10.40 -8.57
N PRO A 178 18.34 11.29 -7.91
CA PRO A 178 16.91 11.15 -7.78
C PRO A 178 16.22 10.99 -9.13
N ILE A 179 15.07 10.34 -9.10
CA ILE A 179 14.16 10.26 -10.22
C ILE A 179 13.10 11.34 -10.01
N TRP A 180 13.05 12.31 -10.92
CA TRP A 180 11.95 13.25 -10.99
C TRP A 180 10.77 12.59 -11.68
N VAL A 181 9.65 12.55 -10.95
CA VAL A 181 8.38 12.06 -11.45
C VAL A 181 7.46 13.25 -11.67
N VAL A 182 6.85 13.30 -12.84
CA VAL A 182 5.71 14.17 -13.13
C VAL A 182 4.51 13.29 -13.46
N GLY A 183 3.33 13.69 -13.02
CA GLY A 183 2.12 12.93 -13.25
C GLY A 183 0.88 13.80 -13.25
N ARG A 184 -0.23 13.18 -13.63
CA ARG A 184 -1.53 13.82 -13.63
C ARG A 184 -2.55 12.91 -12.97
N THR A 185 -3.36 13.49 -12.10
CA THR A 185 -4.41 12.76 -11.37
C THR A 185 -5.72 13.53 -11.44
N ASN A 186 -6.79 12.86 -11.85
CA ASN A 186 -8.13 13.41 -11.78
C ASN A 186 -8.66 13.28 -10.35
N ALA A 187 -9.03 14.40 -9.74
CA ALA A 187 -9.53 14.47 -8.36
C ALA A 187 -10.48 15.66 -8.18
N SER A 188 -11.22 15.69 -7.08
CA SER A 188 -12.13 16.80 -6.73
C SER A 188 -11.49 17.86 -5.81
N SER A 189 -10.33 17.55 -5.22
CA SER A 189 -9.57 18.45 -4.35
C SER A 189 -8.08 18.16 -4.44
N MET A 190 -7.26 19.09 -3.96
CA MET A 190 -5.81 18.95 -3.93
C MET A 190 -5.37 17.82 -2.99
N GLU A 191 -6.02 17.69 -1.83
CA GLU A 191 -5.72 16.66 -0.83
C GLU A 191 -6.00 15.26 -1.38
N SER A 192 -7.14 15.10 -2.07
CA SER A 192 -7.49 13.86 -2.77
C SER A 192 -6.48 13.56 -3.89
N ALA A 193 -6.11 14.57 -4.68
CA ALA A 193 -5.11 14.43 -5.73
C ALA A 193 -3.76 13.95 -5.17
N VAL A 194 -3.26 14.56 -4.09
CA VAL A 194 -2.00 14.17 -3.43
C VAL A 194 -2.07 12.76 -2.85
N SER A 195 -3.19 12.41 -2.20
CA SER A 195 -3.41 11.07 -1.65
C SER A 195 -3.39 9.98 -2.73
N LYS A 196 -4.08 10.24 -3.85
CA LYS A 196 -4.14 9.33 -5.00
C LYS A 196 -2.79 9.22 -5.72
N ALA A 197 -2.15 10.35 -6.01
CA ALA A 197 -0.80 10.39 -6.55
C ALA A 197 0.20 9.64 -5.65
N GLY A 198 0.04 9.73 -4.33
CA GLY A 198 0.87 9.00 -3.36
C GLY A 198 0.73 7.48 -3.48
N ARG A 199 -0.50 6.97 -3.68
CA ARG A 199 -0.75 5.54 -3.93
C ARG A 199 -0.16 5.10 -5.27
N GLU A 200 -0.36 5.89 -6.32
CA GLU A 200 0.18 5.63 -7.67
C GLU A 200 1.73 5.58 -7.64
N LEU A 201 2.37 6.57 -6.99
CA LEU A 201 3.83 6.57 -6.80
C LEU A 201 4.32 5.39 -5.99
N ARG A 202 3.60 5.01 -4.94
CA ARG A 202 3.97 3.86 -4.11
C ARG A 202 3.93 2.56 -4.91
N ARG A 203 2.92 2.38 -5.77
CA ARG A 203 2.86 1.27 -6.73
C ARG A 203 4.07 1.29 -7.66
N VAL A 204 4.41 2.45 -8.22
CA VAL A 204 5.61 2.61 -9.05
C VAL A 204 6.88 2.22 -8.29
N CYS A 205 7.06 2.67 -7.04
CA CYS A 205 8.17 2.25 -6.19
C CYS A 205 8.25 0.73 -6.04
N GLY A 206 7.12 0.05 -5.82
CA GLY A 206 7.04 -1.41 -5.78
C GLY A 206 7.47 -2.07 -7.09
N LEU A 207 6.98 -1.58 -8.22
CA LEU A 207 7.33 -2.09 -9.56
C LEU A 207 8.83 -1.91 -9.85
N LEU A 208 9.40 -0.74 -9.53
CA LEU A 208 10.83 -0.47 -9.67
C LEU A 208 11.67 -1.37 -8.76
N ALA A 209 11.20 -1.63 -7.53
CA ALA A 209 11.86 -2.54 -6.60
C ALA A 209 11.89 -3.99 -7.13
N VAL A 210 10.80 -4.45 -7.76
CA VAL A 210 10.75 -5.76 -8.41
C VAL A 210 11.65 -5.84 -9.63
N ALA A 211 11.64 -4.79 -10.47
CA ALA A 211 12.39 -4.75 -11.73
C ALA A 211 13.91 -4.66 -11.53
N TRP A 212 14.36 -3.82 -10.59
CA TRP A 212 15.78 -3.54 -10.39
C TRP A 212 16.36 -4.24 -9.16
N GLY A 213 15.52 -4.86 -8.34
CA GLY A 213 15.97 -5.49 -7.10
C GLY A 213 16.51 -4.48 -6.08
N VAL A 214 16.15 -3.20 -6.19
CA VAL A 214 16.48 -2.17 -5.20
C VAL A 214 15.28 -1.28 -4.93
N PRO A 215 14.88 -1.06 -3.67
CA PRO A 215 13.74 -0.22 -3.34
C PRO A 215 14.03 1.26 -3.61
N TYR A 216 12.99 1.96 -4.04
CA TYR A 216 12.94 3.40 -4.18
C TYR A 216 11.89 3.95 -3.22
N GLU A 217 12.18 5.07 -2.58
CA GLU A 217 11.26 5.76 -1.68
C GLU A 217 10.90 7.16 -2.20
N ILE A 218 9.74 7.66 -1.75
CA ILE A 218 9.25 9.00 -2.08
C ILE A 218 9.98 10.00 -1.19
N ALA A 219 11.00 10.65 -1.73
CA ALA A 219 11.80 11.67 -1.04
C ALA A 219 11.03 12.99 -0.88
N VAL A 220 10.28 13.36 -1.92
CA VAL A 220 9.37 14.51 -1.91
C VAL A 220 7.99 14.02 -2.32
N ALA A 221 7.02 14.18 -1.44
CA ALA A 221 5.63 13.80 -1.67
C ALA A 221 5.04 14.56 -2.89
N PRO A 222 3.99 14.00 -3.54
CA PRO A 222 3.29 14.70 -4.61
C PRO A 222 2.92 16.13 -4.20
N MET A 223 3.28 17.09 -5.04
CA MET A 223 2.96 18.49 -4.86
C MET A 223 2.62 19.12 -6.21
N PRO A 224 1.95 20.29 -6.26
CA PRO A 224 1.65 20.95 -7.52
C PRO A 224 2.89 21.06 -8.38
N GLN A 225 2.76 20.81 -9.67
CA GLN A 225 3.89 20.94 -10.59
C GLN A 225 4.34 22.41 -10.66
N TYR A 226 5.62 22.65 -10.41
CA TYR A 226 6.28 23.94 -10.62
C TYR A 226 7.28 23.83 -11.77
N ASP A 227 7.52 24.91 -12.51
CA ASP A 227 8.43 24.93 -13.67
C ASP A 227 9.85 24.47 -13.32
N GLN A 228 10.30 24.71 -12.08
CA GLN A 228 11.63 24.34 -11.59
C GLN A 228 11.68 22.96 -10.91
N GLY A 229 10.57 22.21 -10.93
CA GLY A 229 10.41 20.97 -10.17
C GLY A 229 10.19 21.20 -8.67
N PRO A 230 10.05 20.12 -7.89
CA PRO A 230 9.82 20.20 -6.45
C PRO A 230 11.04 20.80 -5.72
N PRO A 231 10.83 21.53 -4.60
CA PRO A 231 11.92 22.13 -3.82
C PRO A 231 12.88 21.05 -3.33
N GLN A 232 14.12 21.11 -3.79
CA GLN A 232 15.12 20.07 -3.57
C GLN A 232 15.65 20.00 -2.11
N HIS A 233 15.29 20.98 -1.28
CA HIS A 233 15.80 21.14 0.10
C HIS A 233 14.85 20.62 1.20
N LYS A 234 13.61 20.24 0.87
CA LYS A 234 12.63 19.72 1.84
C LYS A 234 12.45 18.24 1.63
N VAL A 235 13.28 17.47 2.33
CA VAL A 235 13.26 16.01 2.28
C VAL A 235 12.97 15.50 3.69
N ARG A 236 12.52 14.25 3.77
CA ARG A 236 12.13 13.46 4.96
C ARG A 236 12.76 13.94 6.29
N PRO A 237 12.06 13.81 7.44
CA PRO A 237 12.69 14.00 8.76
C PRO A 237 13.99 13.20 8.86
N GLY A 238 15.12 13.89 8.95
CA GLY A 238 16.46 13.30 9.05
C GLY A 238 17.21 13.10 7.74
N ILE A 239 16.60 13.22 6.56
CA ILE A 239 17.32 13.19 5.27
C ILE A 239 17.48 14.62 4.78
N CYS A 240 18.73 15.05 4.59
CA CYS A 240 19.04 16.28 3.88
C CYS A 240 19.65 15.88 2.55
N LEU A 241 18.93 16.10 1.45
CA LEU A 241 19.57 16.11 0.14
C LEU A 241 20.44 17.35 0.11
N VAL A 242 21.74 17.17 0.35
CA VAL A 242 22.71 18.25 0.22
C VAL A 242 22.96 18.41 -1.27
N GLN A 243 22.56 19.57 -1.80
CA GLN A 243 22.82 19.93 -3.19
C GLN A 243 24.33 20.00 -3.39
N GLU A 244 24.82 19.28 -4.41
CA GLU A 244 26.23 19.13 -4.80
C GLU A 244 26.98 17.98 -4.11
N ALA A 245 26.80 16.77 -4.64
CA ALA A 245 27.75 15.68 -4.44
C ALA A 245 28.97 15.83 -5.37
N SER A 246 30.10 15.24 -4.96
CA SER A 246 31.20 15.02 -5.91
C SER A 246 30.72 14.12 -7.06
N PRO A 247 31.11 14.39 -8.31
CA PRO A 247 30.71 13.56 -9.44
C PRO A 247 31.08 12.10 -9.21
N VAL A 248 30.12 11.21 -9.41
CA VAL A 248 30.35 9.77 -9.35
C VAL A 248 30.86 9.29 -10.70
N GLU A 249 32.05 8.68 -10.73
CA GLU A 249 32.68 8.20 -11.98
C GLU A 249 31.90 7.08 -12.66
N LYS A 250 31.20 6.24 -11.89
CA LYS A 250 30.48 5.06 -12.39
C LYS A 250 29.10 4.92 -11.74
N TRP A 251 28.08 4.95 -12.58
CA TRP A 251 26.71 4.67 -12.20
C TRP A 251 26.34 3.25 -12.65
N GLU A 252 25.62 2.54 -11.80
CA GLU A 252 24.90 1.35 -12.24
C GLU A 252 23.67 1.80 -13.04
N ALA A 253 23.57 1.26 -14.25
CA ALA A 253 22.50 1.54 -15.18
C ALA A 253 21.22 0.83 -14.72
N HIS A 254 20.17 1.60 -14.48
CA HIS A 254 18.82 1.07 -14.33
C HIS A 254 18.07 1.24 -15.66
N PRO A 255 17.96 0.16 -16.46
CA PRO A 255 17.29 0.24 -17.75
C PRO A 255 15.79 0.45 -17.54
N VAL A 256 15.17 1.11 -18.51
CA VAL A 256 13.71 1.24 -18.60
C VAL A 256 13.11 -0.17 -18.77
N PRO A 257 12.34 -0.70 -17.80
CA PRO A 257 11.77 -2.03 -17.93
C PRO A 257 10.73 -2.02 -19.06
N ARG A 258 10.75 -3.03 -19.94
CA ARG A 258 9.89 -3.04 -21.14
C ARG A 258 8.43 -3.38 -20.87
N TRP A 259 8.13 -3.91 -19.69
CA TRP A 259 6.82 -4.45 -19.30
C TRP A 259 5.99 -3.46 -18.47
N THR A 260 6.43 -2.22 -18.30
CA THR A 260 5.95 -1.32 -17.24
C THR A 260 4.47 -0.94 -17.34
N ASP A 261 3.93 -0.69 -18.54
CA ASP A 261 2.54 -0.26 -18.67
C ASP A 261 1.55 -1.40 -18.37
N ASP A 262 1.74 -2.57 -18.97
CA ASP A 262 0.88 -3.73 -18.71
C ASP A 262 0.94 -4.15 -17.24
N ALA A 263 2.15 -4.22 -16.67
CA ALA A 263 2.33 -4.54 -15.25
C ALA A 263 1.74 -3.48 -14.32
N TYR A 264 1.79 -2.21 -14.71
CA TYR A 264 1.16 -1.14 -13.92
C TYR A 264 -0.34 -1.38 -13.78
N HIS A 265 -1.01 -1.77 -14.87
CA HIS A 265 -2.42 -2.13 -14.85
C HIS A 265 -2.70 -3.43 -14.10
N GLN A 266 -1.86 -4.46 -14.24
CA GLN A 266 -2.02 -5.69 -13.43
C GLN A 266 -1.87 -5.41 -11.93
N ALA A 267 -0.96 -4.51 -11.57
CA ALA A 267 -0.76 -4.05 -10.21
C ALA A 267 -1.92 -3.20 -9.65
N GLU A 268 -2.98 -2.93 -10.42
CA GLU A 268 -4.21 -2.30 -9.89
C GLU A 268 -5.14 -3.30 -9.20
N GLY A 269 -4.98 -4.60 -9.44
CA GLY A 269 -5.70 -5.64 -8.70
C GLY A 269 -5.40 -5.59 -7.20
N GLU A 270 -6.41 -5.84 -6.36
CA GLU A 270 -6.31 -5.71 -4.90
C GLU A 270 -5.18 -6.56 -4.33
N GLU A 271 -5.08 -7.82 -4.73
CA GLU A 271 -4.11 -8.76 -4.17
C GLU A 271 -2.69 -8.51 -4.66
N LEU A 272 -2.49 -8.11 -5.93
CA LEU A 272 -1.18 -7.71 -6.43
C LEU A 272 -0.73 -6.38 -5.86
N THR A 273 -1.65 -5.43 -5.63
CA THR A 273 -1.36 -4.19 -4.89
C THR A 273 -0.87 -4.54 -3.49
N ALA A 274 -1.62 -5.38 -2.75
CA ALA A 274 -1.24 -5.81 -1.41
C ALA A 274 0.12 -6.54 -1.39
N ALA A 275 0.38 -7.40 -2.38
CA ALA A 275 1.65 -8.10 -2.50
C ALA A 275 2.83 -7.14 -2.76
N LEU A 276 2.66 -6.18 -3.68
CA LEU A 276 3.65 -5.15 -3.97
C LEU A 276 3.92 -4.27 -2.76
N ASP A 277 2.87 -3.83 -2.07
CA ASP A 277 2.98 -2.99 -0.88
C ASP A 277 3.74 -3.70 0.24
N MET A 278 3.40 -4.96 0.50
CA MET A 278 4.09 -5.77 1.51
C MET A 278 5.53 -6.10 1.11
N PHE A 279 5.80 -6.36 -0.17
CA PHE A 279 7.17 -6.53 -0.66
C PHE A 279 7.99 -5.25 -0.47
N LEU A 280 7.44 -4.09 -0.80
CA LEU A 280 8.12 -2.80 -0.63
C LEU A 280 8.40 -2.50 0.85
N GLU A 281 7.43 -2.75 1.74
CA GLU A 281 7.67 -2.64 3.20
C GLU A 281 8.75 -3.61 3.68
N ALA A 282 8.75 -4.85 3.18
CA ALA A 282 9.77 -5.83 3.50
C ALA A 282 11.16 -5.32 3.09
N GLU A 283 11.30 -4.72 1.91
CA GLU A 283 12.56 -4.15 1.43
C GLU A 283 13.02 -2.99 2.33
N TYR A 284 12.13 -2.10 2.76
CA TYR A 284 12.46 -0.96 3.62
C TYR A 284 12.94 -1.38 5.01
N VAL A 285 12.34 -2.41 5.60
CA VAL A 285 12.68 -2.85 6.95
C VAL A 285 13.74 -3.97 6.97
N SER A 286 14.08 -4.56 5.82
CA SER A 286 14.98 -5.72 5.71
C SER A 286 16.34 -5.55 6.41
N ALA A 287 16.94 -4.36 6.33
CA ALA A 287 18.24 -4.10 6.95
C ALA A 287 18.16 -4.04 8.48
N ARG A 288 17.07 -3.48 9.02
CA ARG A 288 16.94 -3.14 10.47
C ARG A 288 16.17 -4.21 11.25
N HIS A 289 15.14 -4.76 10.62
CA HIS A 289 14.22 -5.72 11.22
C HIS A 289 13.97 -6.92 10.29
N PRO A 290 14.99 -7.77 10.02
CA PRO A 290 14.83 -8.98 9.21
C PRO A 290 13.60 -9.83 9.56
N SER A 291 13.25 -9.96 10.84
CA SER A 291 12.09 -10.75 11.29
C SER A 291 10.77 -10.12 10.83
N VAL A 292 10.66 -8.79 10.91
CA VAL A 292 9.49 -8.04 10.39
C VAL A 292 9.48 -8.08 8.86
N SER A 293 10.64 -8.01 8.22
CA SER A 293 10.79 -8.14 6.77
C SER A 293 10.31 -9.53 6.30
N ALA A 294 10.66 -10.60 7.00
CA ALA A 294 10.14 -11.94 6.73
C ALA A 294 8.62 -12.01 6.83
N VAL A 295 8.01 -11.39 7.85
CA VAL A 295 6.55 -11.31 7.97
C VAL A 295 5.95 -10.64 6.74
N ALA A 296 6.52 -9.53 6.28
CA ALA A 296 6.03 -8.79 5.13
C ALA A 296 6.22 -9.56 3.80
N TYR A 297 7.35 -10.24 3.58
CA TYR A 297 7.50 -11.13 2.41
C TYR A 297 6.51 -12.30 2.42
N VAL A 298 6.27 -12.92 3.59
CA VAL A 298 5.27 -13.99 3.73
C VAL A 298 3.87 -13.44 3.44
N ALA A 299 3.52 -12.26 3.94
CA ALA A 299 2.24 -11.62 3.66
C ALA A 299 2.05 -11.34 2.16
N ALA A 300 3.11 -10.90 1.47
CA ALA A 300 3.08 -10.71 0.02
C ALA A 300 2.82 -12.03 -0.74
N ILE A 301 3.46 -13.13 -0.32
CA ILE A 301 3.24 -14.46 -0.89
C ILE A 301 1.81 -14.95 -0.60
N GLU A 302 1.28 -14.69 0.60
CA GLU A 302 -0.08 -15.06 0.98
C GLU A 302 -1.12 -14.30 0.16
N ALA A 303 -0.92 -13.00 -0.10
CA ALA A 303 -1.80 -12.20 -0.94
C ALA A 303 -1.94 -12.83 -2.34
N ILE A 304 -0.82 -13.23 -2.97
CA ILE A 304 -0.82 -13.97 -4.24
C ILE A 304 -1.45 -15.36 -4.07
N GLY A 305 -1.13 -16.08 -2.99
CA GLY A 305 -1.69 -17.41 -2.75
C GLY A 305 -3.21 -17.43 -2.58
N ASN A 306 -3.80 -16.33 -2.09
CA ASN A 306 -5.25 -16.20 -1.93
C ASN A 306 -5.99 -16.13 -3.27
N THR A 307 -5.37 -15.61 -4.33
CA THR A 307 -5.97 -15.58 -5.67
C THR A 307 -5.88 -16.94 -6.38
N LEU A 308 -4.82 -17.70 -6.09
CA LEU A 308 -4.53 -18.97 -6.76
C LEU A 308 -5.28 -20.16 -6.17
N PHE A 309 -5.60 -20.10 -4.88
CA PHE A 309 -6.11 -21.24 -4.14
C PHE A 309 -7.37 -20.89 -3.39
N THR A 310 -8.51 -21.43 -3.86
CA THR A 310 -9.75 -21.39 -3.10
C THR A 310 -9.69 -22.41 -1.96
N SER A 311 -10.14 -22.00 -0.78
CA SER A 311 -10.23 -22.85 0.41
C SER A 311 -11.64 -22.73 0.96
N GLU A 312 -12.29 -23.87 1.17
CA GLU A 312 -13.58 -23.89 1.85
C GLU A 312 -13.35 -23.57 3.33
N VAL A 313 -14.12 -22.62 3.86
CA VAL A 313 -14.13 -22.29 5.28
C VAL A 313 -14.72 -23.49 6.03
N CYS A 314 -14.10 -23.95 7.14
CA CYS A 314 -14.74 -25.01 7.92
C CYS A 314 -16.07 -24.52 8.45
N THR A 315 -17.16 -25.16 8.03
CA THR A 315 -18.51 -24.88 8.55
C THR A 315 -18.61 -25.09 10.06
N CYS A 316 -17.71 -25.90 10.63
CA CYS A 316 -17.67 -26.26 12.04
C CYS A 316 -17.15 -25.16 12.98
N CYS A 317 -16.08 -24.46 12.58
CA CYS A 317 -15.32 -23.56 13.45
C CYS A 317 -14.98 -22.23 12.78
N ASN A 318 -15.47 -22.02 11.55
CA ASN A 318 -15.22 -20.84 10.72
C ASN A 318 -13.73 -20.56 10.47
N SER A 319 -12.86 -21.55 10.64
CA SER A 319 -11.43 -21.43 10.32
C SER A 319 -11.22 -21.63 8.82
N LEU A 320 -10.19 -20.96 8.28
CA LEU A 320 -9.68 -21.18 6.93
C LEU A 320 -8.51 -22.17 7.00
N PRO A 321 -8.76 -23.49 6.94
CA PRO A 321 -7.69 -24.48 6.98
C PRO A 321 -6.76 -24.33 5.78
N GLY A 322 -5.50 -24.71 5.96
CA GLY A 322 -4.56 -24.84 4.84
C GLY A 322 -3.77 -23.59 4.45
N ALA A 323 -3.77 -22.52 5.24
CA ALA A 323 -2.92 -21.33 4.97
C ALA A 323 -1.43 -21.70 4.75
N THR A 324 -0.85 -22.55 5.62
CA THR A 324 0.52 -23.07 5.45
C THR A 324 0.69 -23.86 4.14
N LYS A 325 -0.33 -24.62 3.75
CA LYS A 325 -0.31 -25.41 2.51
C LYS A 325 -0.38 -24.52 1.28
N ARG A 326 -1.24 -23.49 1.28
CA ARG A 326 -1.31 -22.48 0.22
C ARG A 326 0.03 -21.78 0.06
N TYR A 327 0.60 -21.27 1.15
CA TYR A 327 1.93 -20.66 1.14
C TYR A 327 2.97 -21.58 0.48
N ARG A 328 3.04 -22.85 0.91
CA ARG A 328 3.99 -23.83 0.36
C ARG A 328 3.79 -24.07 -1.13
N GLU A 329 2.55 -24.24 -1.57
CA GLU A 329 2.22 -24.45 -2.99
C GLU A 329 2.50 -23.20 -3.83
N THR A 330 2.27 -21.99 -3.30
CA THR A 330 2.61 -20.73 -3.97
C THR A 330 4.12 -20.60 -4.15
N VAL A 331 4.92 -20.82 -3.10
CA VAL A 331 6.39 -20.73 -3.16
C VAL A 331 6.96 -21.69 -4.21
N ARG A 332 6.43 -22.91 -4.30
CA ARG A 332 6.85 -23.93 -5.30
C ARG A 332 6.68 -23.52 -6.75
N LEU A 333 5.88 -22.49 -7.04
CA LEU A 333 5.73 -22.01 -8.41
C LEU A 333 7.05 -21.42 -8.95
N VAL A 334 7.89 -20.85 -8.09
CA VAL A 334 9.07 -20.06 -8.49
C VAL A 334 10.41 -20.61 -8.00
N VAL A 335 10.42 -21.53 -7.03
CA VAL A 335 11.65 -22.13 -6.51
C VAL A 335 11.58 -23.66 -6.50
N SER A 336 12.74 -24.31 -6.39
CA SER A 336 12.83 -25.76 -6.27
C SER A 336 12.27 -26.28 -4.95
N ASP A 337 11.92 -27.57 -4.89
CA ASP A 337 11.38 -28.20 -3.68
C ASP A 337 12.32 -28.09 -2.48
N SER A 338 13.64 -28.13 -2.68
CA SER A 338 14.61 -28.02 -1.59
C SER A 338 14.64 -26.61 -0.98
N VAL A 339 14.50 -25.57 -1.80
CA VAL A 339 14.36 -24.18 -1.35
C VAL A 339 13.00 -23.99 -0.66
N ALA A 340 11.93 -24.49 -1.27
CA ALA A 340 10.58 -24.40 -0.68
C ALA A 340 10.50 -25.04 0.71
N GLN A 341 11.17 -26.18 0.93
CA GLN A 341 11.26 -26.82 2.25
C GLN A 341 11.98 -25.95 3.29
N ARG A 342 13.03 -25.21 2.89
CA ARG A 342 13.70 -24.25 3.79
C ARG A 342 12.79 -23.07 4.11
N LEU A 343 12.18 -22.47 3.09
CA LEU A 343 11.27 -21.32 3.22
C LEU A 343 10.01 -21.65 4.06
N ASN A 344 9.59 -22.92 4.11
CA ASN A 344 8.49 -23.35 4.96
C ASN A 344 8.75 -23.13 6.46
N ARG A 345 10.02 -23.13 6.89
CA ARG A 345 10.38 -22.85 8.30
C ARG A 345 10.05 -21.39 8.68
N VAL A 346 10.21 -20.46 7.75
CA VAL A 346 9.94 -19.02 7.97
C VAL A 346 8.46 -18.76 8.26
N TYR A 347 7.57 -19.56 7.70
CA TYR A 347 6.15 -19.45 7.94
C TYR A 347 5.79 -19.59 9.43
N GLY A 348 6.49 -20.48 10.15
CA GLY A 348 6.33 -20.62 11.61
C GLY A 348 6.80 -19.38 12.37
N TRP A 349 7.94 -18.81 11.99
CA TRP A 349 8.51 -17.61 12.62
C TRP A 349 7.62 -16.38 12.48
N ARG A 350 6.90 -16.24 11.37
CA ARG A 350 5.93 -15.15 11.17
C ARG A 350 4.88 -15.10 12.28
N SER A 351 4.30 -16.24 12.64
CA SER A 351 3.29 -16.32 13.70
C SER A 351 3.87 -15.89 15.06
N THR A 352 5.06 -16.37 15.41
CA THR A 352 5.74 -16.01 16.65
C THR A 352 6.13 -14.52 16.69
N THR A 353 6.62 -13.97 15.58
CA THR A 353 6.96 -12.54 15.46
C THR A 353 5.73 -11.66 15.68
N VAL A 354 4.65 -11.93 14.95
CA VAL A 354 3.43 -11.10 14.96
C VAL A 354 2.67 -11.21 16.27
N HIS A 355 2.49 -12.42 16.81
CA HIS A 355 1.64 -12.62 17.99
C HIS A 355 2.37 -12.53 19.32
N GLN A 356 3.68 -12.84 19.35
CA GLN A 356 4.46 -12.85 20.58
C GLN A 356 5.51 -11.74 20.64
N GLY A 357 5.65 -10.93 19.58
CA GLY A 357 6.67 -9.89 19.49
C GLY A 357 8.09 -10.45 19.50
N SER A 358 8.27 -11.71 19.11
CA SER A 358 9.57 -12.36 19.13
C SER A 358 10.41 -11.91 17.94
N LEU A 359 11.60 -11.37 18.21
CA LEU A 359 12.56 -11.01 17.17
C LEU A 359 13.56 -12.16 16.99
N HIS A 360 13.63 -12.71 15.78
CA HIS A 360 14.35 -13.93 15.44
C HIS A 360 15.67 -13.63 14.73
N SER A 361 16.61 -12.95 15.42
CA SER A 361 17.98 -12.77 14.91
C SER A 361 18.91 -12.11 15.95
N THR A 362 20.00 -11.52 15.47
CA THR A 362 20.85 -10.51 16.11
C THR A 362 20.15 -9.15 16.32
N GLU A 363 18.89 -9.00 15.92
CA GLU A 363 18.07 -7.77 16.04
C GLU A 363 18.03 -7.18 17.46
N VAL A 364 18.17 -8.02 18.48
CA VAL A 364 18.15 -7.58 19.88
C VAL A 364 19.55 -7.18 20.39
N ASN A 365 20.65 -7.57 19.74
CA ASN A 365 22.03 -7.22 20.13
C ASN A 365 23.06 -7.57 19.03
N TRP A 366 23.33 -6.65 18.09
CA TRP A 366 24.29 -6.87 17.01
C TRP A 366 25.76 -6.92 17.48
N SER A 367 26.08 -6.38 18.66
CA SER A 367 27.42 -6.48 19.27
C SER A 367 27.87 -7.94 19.54
N ARG A 368 26.93 -8.90 19.52
CA ARG A 368 27.20 -10.35 19.58
C ARG A 368 27.18 -11.05 18.20
N GLY A 369 26.89 -10.31 17.12
CA GLY A 369 26.67 -10.85 15.77
C GLY A 369 27.90 -11.52 15.15
N TRP A 370 29.11 -11.01 15.44
CA TRP A 370 30.35 -11.64 14.97
C TRP A 370 30.58 -13.03 15.57
N ALA A 371 30.21 -13.23 16.84
CA ALA A 371 30.32 -14.54 17.50
C ALA A 371 29.26 -15.53 17.02
N ARG A 372 28.09 -15.04 16.58
CA ARG A 372 27.00 -15.87 16.02
C ARG A 372 27.24 -16.26 14.56
N MET A 373 27.79 -15.37 13.73
CA MET A 373 28.17 -15.70 12.33
C MET A 373 29.12 -16.91 12.21
N LEU A 374 29.81 -17.27 13.30
CA LEU A 374 30.70 -18.43 13.37
C LEU A 374 30.04 -19.69 13.99
N ASP A 375 28.79 -19.62 14.48
CA ASP A 375 28.04 -20.78 14.95
C ASP A 375 27.52 -21.56 13.74
N PRO A 376 27.89 -22.85 13.54
CA PRO A 376 27.39 -23.66 12.43
C PRO A 376 25.86 -23.82 12.41
N ARG A 377 25.17 -23.54 13.52
CA ARG A 377 23.70 -23.49 13.59
C ARG A 377 23.12 -22.23 12.93
N ASP A 378 23.93 -21.26 12.51
CA ASP A 378 23.49 -20.08 11.78
C ASP A 378 22.92 -20.39 10.38
N SER A 379 23.15 -21.58 9.81
CA SER A 379 22.41 -21.99 8.61
C SER A 379 20.90 -22.15 8.86
N GLU A 380 20.49 -22.18 10.14
CA GLU A 380 19.09 -22.12 10.57
C GLU A 380 18.62 -20.68 10.89
N ASN A 381 19.48 -19.66 10.71
CA ASN A 381 19.14 -18.28 11.01
C ASN A 381 18.36 -17.61 9.88
N MET A 382 17.41 -16.76 10.29
CA MET A 382 16.63 -15.87 9.42
C MET A 382 17.49 -15.15 8.38
N ALA A 383 18.67 -14.66 8.76
CA ALA A 383 19.56 -13.90 7.87
C ALA A 383 19.99 -14.69 6.62
N ALA A 384 20.14 -16.01 6.71
CA ALA A 384 20.49 -16.86 5.57
C ALA A 384 19.31 -17.11 4.62
N VAL A 385 18.08 -17.07 5.16
CA VAL A 385 16.86 -17.42 4.43
C VAL A 385 16.18 -16.19 3.80
N ILE A 386 16.37 -15.00 4.37
CA ILE A 386 15.82 -13.73 3.88
C ILE A 386 16.12 -13.49 2.38
N PRO A 387 17.36 -13.67 1.88
CA PRO A 387 17.64 -13.48 0.45
C PRO A 387 16.84 -14.44 -0.44
N GLU A 388 16.69 -15.71 -0.03
CA GLU A 388 15.92 -16.71 -0.77
C GLU A 388 14.41 -16.37 -0.75
N LEU A 389 13.91 -15.94 0.40
CA LEU A 389 12.51 -15.55 0.57
C LEU A 389 12.18 -14.30 -0.27
N ARG A 390 13.04 -13.29 -0.18
CA ARG A 390 12.96 -12.07 -0.98
C ARG A 390 12.89 -12.38 -2.47
N GLU A 391 13.80 -13.24 -2.97
CA GLU A 391 13.84 -13.60 -4.38
C GLU A 391 12.61 -14.40 -4.80
N ALA A 392 12.14 -15.34 -3.97
CA ALA A 392 10.90 -16.06 -4.22
C ALA A 392 9.69 -15.10 -4.30
N THR A 393 9.57 -14.16 -3.36
CA THR A 393 8.50 -13.14 -3.38
C THR A 393 8.60 -12.27 -4.63
N ARG A 394 9.81 -11.79 -4.98
CA ARG A 394 10.05 -10.98 -6.19
C ARG A 394 9.61 -11.70 -7.45
N LEU A 395 10.03 -12.96 -7.63
CA LEU A 395 9.67 -13.79 -8.79
C LEU A 395 8.17 -14.08 -8.88
N LEU A 396 7.49 -14.26 -7.74
CA LEU A 396 6.03 -14.45 -7.71
C LEU A 396 5.30 -13.20 -8.16
N ILE A 397 5.69 -12.03 -7.64
CA ILE A 397 5.13 -10.75 -8.06
C ILE A 397 5.41 -10.52 -9.55
N GLU A 398 6.65 -10.74 -10.00
CA GLU A 398 7.03 -10.62 -11.41
C GLU A 398 6.17 -11.52 -12.31
N ARG A 399 5.88 -12.76 -11.92
CA ARG A 399 4.95 -13.62 -12.66
C ARG A 399 3.51 -13.11 -12.63
N GLY A 400 3.05 -12.58 -11.50
CA GLY A 400 1.73 -11.97 -11.37
C GLY A 400 1.56 -10.78 -12.31
N LEU A 401 2.53 -9.87 -12.31
CA LEU A 401 2.57 -8.70 -13.18
C LEU A 401 2.61 -9.05 -14.68
N ASN A 402 3.18 -10.20 -15.03
CA ASN A 402 3.26 -10.69 -16.40
C ASN A 402 2.11 -11.64 -16.79
N ASN A 403 1.08 -11.81 -15.95
CA ASN A 403 -0.01 -12.78 -16.16
C ASN A 403 0.50 -14.22 -16.40
N GLN A 404 1.58 -14.62 -15.73
CA GLN A 404 2.20 -15.95 -15.84
C GLN A 404 1.89 -16.85 -14.64
N LEU A 405 1.00 -16.41 -13.74
CA LEU A 405 0.51 -17.24 -12.66
C LEU A 405 -0.50 -18.28 -13.20
N PRO A 406 -0.58 -19.47 -12.58
CA PRO A 406 -1.56 -20.48 -12.98
C PRO A 406 -2.99 -20.02 -12.69
N GLU A 407 -3.95 -20.60 -13.40
CA GLU A 407 -5.38 -20.37 -13.13
C GLU A 407 -5.76 -20.77 -11.70
N PRO A 408 -6.71 -20.04 -11.07
CA PRO A 408 -7.22 -20.39 -9.74
C PRO A 408 -7.73 -21.82 -9.67
N ARG A 409 -7.35 -22.55 -8.62
CA ARG A 409 -7.75 -23.96 -8.43
C ARG A 409 -8.07 -24.28 -6.97
N PRO A 410 -8.97 -25.25 -6.71
CA PRO A 410 -9.20 -25.71 -5.35
C PRO A 410 -7.92 -26.21 -4.72
N LEU A 411 -7.68 -25.81 -3.46
CA LEU A 411 -6.62 -26.42 -2.69
C LEU A 411 -7.04 -27.86 -2.37
N HIS A 412 -6.46 -28.84 -3.06
CA HIS A 412 -6.68 -30.25 -2.73
C HIS A 412 -6.13 -30.53 -1.33
N ILE A 413 -6.95 -30.35 -0.30
CA ILE A 413 -6.70 -30.89 1.02
C ILE A 413 -6.96 -32.39 0.85
N ALA A 414 -5.91 -33.15 0.53
CA ALA A 414 -5.98 -34.60 0.65
C ALA A 414 -6.56 -34.85 2.05
N ALA A 415 -7.72 -35.52 2.11
CA ALA A 415 -8.30 -35.93 3.36
C ALA A 415 -7.25 -36.80 4.03
N GLN A 416 -6.48 -36.21 4.95
CA GLN A 416 -5.76 -36.95 5.94
C GLN A 416 -6.84 -37.48 6.88
N LEU A 417 -7.50 -38.53 6.40
CA LEU A 417 -8.11 -39.52 7.27
C LEU A 417 -6.95 -40.08 8.10
N GLU A 418 -7.03 -39.78 9.40
CA GLU A 418 -6.60 -40.63 10.51
C GLU A 418 -5.13 -41.10 10.53
N ASP A 419 -4.35 -40.50 11.45
CA ASP A 419 -3.90 -41.21 12.66
C ASP A 419 -3.75 -40.21 13.83
#